data_AF-A0A2V9F3Q5-F1
#
_entry.id   AF-A0A2V9F3Q5-F1
#
_cell.length_a   1.000
_cell.length_b   1.000
_cell.length_c   1.000
_cell.angle_alpha   90.00
_cell.angle_beta   90.00
_cell.angle_gamma   90.00
#
_symmetry.space_group_name_H-M   'P 1'
#
loop_
_entity.id
_entity.type
_entity.pdbx_description
1 polymer ?
#
loop_
_entity_poly.entity_id
_entity_poly.type
_entity_poly.pdbx_seq_one_letter_code
_entity_poly.pdbx_strand_id
1 'polypeptide(L)'
;MSGKIGDLESSLALLDTLIQVFAVLVAIGIVGEVGFGVRHWILNRRLQGLVHFEDQKRQAEIARLNKEAGDARQAAGAAIERAAVAEERAAIANQKAEAEHIARVKLASAIAPRSLAISQIREIVDELRPVANADIHITVEISLGNSGGLGIQIYNALKEAGFSVQLQEASRVLYETSIGGPLESINALNAISAALGKRVPIMGLIGILPPNSPIRIAVGERLMRELPKN
;
A
#
# COMPACT_ATOMS: atom_id res chain seq x y z
N MET A 1 -62.52 90.63 71.53
CA MET A 1 -62.47 89.19 71.17
C MET A 1 -63.00 88.91 69.75
N SER A 2 -62.97 89.87 68.80
CA SER A 2 -63.61 89.71 67.47
C SER A 2 -62.66 89.44 66.30
N GLY A 3 -61.33 89.51 66.50
CA GLY A 3 -60.34 89.31 65.42
C GLY A 3 -59.86 87.87 65.22
N LYS A 4 -60.06 86.98 66.21
CA LYS A 4 -59.53 85.61 66.17
C LYS A 4 -60.42 84.62 65.41
N ILE A 5 -61.71 84.93 65.24
CA ILE A 5 -62.68 84.02 64.59
C ILE A 5 -62.54 84.10 63.06
N GLY A 6 -62.32 85.30 62.50
CA GLY A 6 -62.14 85.47 61.05
C GLY A 6 -60.86 84.84 60.47
N ASP A 7 -59.76 84.81 61.23
CA ASP A 7 -58.52 84.13 60.83
C ASP A 7 -58.65 82.60 60.88
N LEU A 8 -59.45 82.08 61.82
CA LEU A 8 -59.77 80.66 61.93
C LEU A 8 -60.64 80.20 60.76
N GLU A 9 -61.68 80.95 60.41
CA GLU A 9 -62.55 80.67 59.25
C GLU A 9 -61.79 80.74 57.92
N SER A 10 -60.88 81.70 57.77
CA SER A 10 -60.03 81.81 56.58
C SER A 10 -59.02 80.66 56.48
N SER A 11 -58.42 80.25 57.60
CA SER A 11 -57.49 79.11 57.64
C SER A 11 -58.20 77.78 57.38
N LEU A 12 -59.44 77.63 57.88
CA LEU A 12 -60.30 76.48 57.60
C LEU A 12 -60.67 76.41 56.11
N ALA A 13 -61.04 77.53 55.49
CA ALA A 13 -61.36 77.57 54.07
C ALA A 13 -60.15 77.26 53.17
N LEU A 14 -58.95 77.72 53.56
CA LEU A 14 -57.70 77.46 52.83
C LEU A 14 -57.28 75.99 52.97
N LEU A 15 -57.46 75.40 54.15
CA LEU A 15 -57.17 73.99 54.41
C LEU A 15 -58.14 73.07 53.66
N ASP A 16 -59.42 73.42 53.59
CA ASP A 16 -60.42 72.71 52.79
C ASP A 16 -60.08 72.76 51.28
N THR A 17 -59.68 73.93 50.79
CA THR A 17 -59.21 74.10 49.40
C THR A 17 -57.95 73.27 49.12
N LEU A 18 -56.99 73.22 50.05
CA LEU A 18 -55.77 72.41 49.93
C LEU A 18 -56.05 70.90 49.93
N ILE A 19 -56.96 70.44 50.79
CA ILE A 19 -57.41 69.04 50.80
C ILE A 19 -58.06 68.69 49.47
N GLN A 20 -58.89 69.58 48.91
CA GLN A 20 -59.55 69.35 47.64
C GLN A 20 -58.55 69.26 46.47
N VAL A 21 -57.55 70.15 46.43
CA VAL A 21 -56.47 70.10 45.43
C VAL A 21 -55.65 68.82 45.59
N PHE A 22 -55.31 68.43 46.82
CA PHE A 22 -54.56 67.20 47.08
C PHE A 22 -55.35 65.95 46.67
N ALA A 23 -56.65 65.91 46.97
CA ALA A 23 -57.53 64.81 46.57
C ALA A 23 -57.60 64.64 45.04
N VAL A 24 -57.64 65.75 44.29
CA VAL A 24 -57.60 65.72 42.82
C VAL A 24 -56.26 65.21 42.30
N LEU A 25 -55.14 65.66 42.88
CA LEU A 25 -53.80 65.19 42.49
C LEU A 25 -53.62 63.68 42.76
N VAL A 26 -54.10 63.20 43.91
CA VAL A 26 -54.09 61.77 44.25
C VAL A 26 -54.98 60.98 43.29
N ALA A 27 -56.17 61.48 42.96
CA ALA A 27 -57.07 60.83 42.00
C ALA A 27 -56.43 60.74 40.60
N ILE A 28 -55.78 61.80 40.12
CA ILE A 28 -55.04 61.80 38.86
C ILE A 28 -53.87 60.81 38.91
N GLY A 29 -53.15 60.74 40.04
CA GLY A 29 -52.07 59.78 40.26
C GLY A 29 -52.54 58.33 40.18
N ILE A 30 -53.62 57.98 40.87
CA ILE A 30 -54.19 56.62 40.87
C ILE A 30 -54.70 56.23 39.48
N VAL A 31 -55.38 57.15 38.78
CA VAL A 31 -55.88 56.90 37.41
C VAL A 31 -54.72 56.72 36.43
N GLY A 32 -53.66 57.52 36.57
CA GLY A 32 -52.43 57.36 35.79
C GLY A 32 -51.78 55.98 35.99
N GLU A 33 -51.60 55.57 37.25
CA GLU A 33 -50.96 54.30 37.58
C GLU A 33 -51.74 53.08 37.07
N VAL A 34 -53.07 53.09 37.23
CA VAL A 34 -53.93 52.01 36.71
C VAL A 34 -53.86 51.94 35.18
N GLY A 35 -53.87 53.08 34.49
CA GLY A 35 -53.73 53.13 33.03
C GLY A 35 -52.39 52.59 32.54
N PHE A 36 -51.29 52.95 33.20
CA PHE A 36 -49.96 52.43 32.89
C PHE A 36 -49.84 50.94 33.17
N GLY A 37 -50.39 50.45 34.29
CA GLY A 37 -50.40 49.03 34.66
C GLY A 37 -51.16 48.16 33.66
N VAL A 38 -52.36 48.58 33.24
CA VAL A 38 -53.16 47.87 32.23
C VAL A 38 -52.45 47.85 30.88
N ARG A 39 -51.87 48.97 30.45
CA ARG A 39 -51.09 49.05 29.20
C ARG A 39 -49.88 48.11 29.24
N HIS A 40 -49.16 48.08 30.36
CA HIS A 40 -48.00 47.21 30.55
C HIS A 40 -48.40 45.72 30.53
N TRP A 41 -49.52 45.36 31.15
CA TRP A 41 -50.04 44.00 31.14
C TRP A 41 -50.42 43.52 29.72
N ILE A 42 -51.08 44.37 28.93
CA ILE A 42 -51.44 44.07 27.54
C ILE A 42 -50.17 43.89 26.68
N LEU A 43 -49.18 44.77 26.84
CA LEU A 43 -47.90 44.67 26.12
C LEU A 43 -47.14 43.40 26.52
N ASN A 44 -47.10 43.06 27.81
CA ASN A 44 -46.43 41.87 28.31
C ASN A 44 -47.10 40.58 27.78
N ARG A 45 -48.43 40.52 27.73
CA ARG A 45 -49.15 39.38 27.11
C ARG A 45 -48.84 39.20 25.62
N ARG A 46 -48.73 40.30 24.88
CA ARG A 46 -48.36 40.26 23.45
C ARG A 46 -46.92 39.80 23.25
N LEU A 47 -46.00 40.26 24.10
CA LEU A 47 -44.59 39.82 24.08
C LEU A 47 -44.46 38.34 24.43
N GLN A 48 -45.16 37.84 25.45
CA GLN A 48 -45.16 36.42 25.82
C GLN A 48 -45.62 35.52 24.67
N GLY A 49 -46.67 35.91 23.94
CA GLY A 49 -47.13 35.17 22.76
C GLY A 49 -46.09 35.11 21.63
N LEU A 50 -45.39 36.22 21.38
CA LEU A 50 -44.32 36.28 20.37
C LEU A 50 -43.09 35.46 20.78
N VAL A 51 -42.68 35.54 22.06
CA VAL A 51 -41.57 34.76 22.61
C VAL A 51 -41.87 33.26 22.50
N HIS A 52 -43.09 32.81 22.86
CA HIS A 52 -43.46 31.41 22.72
C HIS A 52 -43.44 30.92 21.28
N PHE A 53 -43.89 31.75 20.32
CA PHE A 53 -43.83 31.40 18.91
C PHE A 53 -42.40 31.30 18.38
N GLU A 54 -41.52 32.21 18.81
CA GLU A 54 -40.11 32.20 18.45
C GLU A 54 -39.38 31.00 19.07
N ASP A 55 -39.66 30.69 20.34
CA ASP A 55 -39.10 29.53 21.03
C ASP A 55 -39.53 28.21 20.37
N GLN A 56 -40.80 28.07 19.96
CA GLN A 56 -41.27 26.91 19.22
C GLN A 56 -40.57 26.75 17.87
N LYS A 57 -40.36 27.85 17.14
CA LYS A 57 -39.61 27.83 15.87
C LYS A 57 -38.15 27.44 16.09
N ARG A 58 -37.50 28.01 17.11
CA ARG A 58 -36.11 27.65 17.47
C ARG A 58 -36.00 26.19 17.86
N GLN A 59 -36.95 25.65 18.63
CA GLN A 59 -36.96 24.23 18.99
C GLN A 59 -37.17 23.33 17.78
N ALA A 60 -38.06 23.69 16.85
CA ALA A 60 -38.27 22.95 15.61
C ALA A 60 -37.01 22.96 14.72
N GLU A 61 -36.34 24.11 14.63
CA GLU A 61 -35.09 24.26 13.88
C GLU A 61 -33.95 23.45 14.51
N ILE A 62 -33.80 23.49 15.83
CA ILE A 62 -32.83 22.66 16.56
C ILE A 62 -33.12 21.17 16.35
N ALA A 63 -34.39 20.76 16.40
CA ALA A 63 -34.78 19.38 16.16
C ALA A 63 -34.44 18.93 14.72
N ARG A 64 -34.68 19.80 13.72
CA ARG A 64 -34.30 19.55 12.33
C ARG A 64 -32.79 19.42 12.17
N LEU A 65 -32.02 20.37 12.68
CA LEU A 65 -30.56 20.37 12.60
C LEU A 65 -29.95 19.15 13.32
N ASN A 66 -30.50 18.76 14.47
CA ASN A 66 -30.07 17.55 15.19
C ASN A 66 -30.35 16.28 14.37
N LYS A 67 -31.49 16.22 13.67
CA LYS A 67 -31.80 15.11 12.78
C LYS A 67 -30.84 15.06 11.59
N GLU A 68 -30.64 16.18 10.90
CA GLU A 68 -29.71 16.28 9.78
C GLU A 68 -28.27 15.92 10.19
N ALA A 69 -27.82 16.39 11.37
CA ALA A 69 -26.53 16.02 11.93
C ALA A 69 -26.43 14.52 12.27
N GLY A 70 -27.53 13.92 12.74
CA GLY A 70 -27.63 12.48 12.98
C GLY A 70 -27.51 11.67 11.68
N ASP A 71 -28.27 12.04 10.66
CA ASP A 71 -28.27 11.40 9.34
C ASP A 71 -26.89 11.55 8.67
N ALA A 72 -26.27 12.73 8.75
CA ALA A 72 -24.93 12.98 8.24
C ALA A 72 -23.87 12.13 8.95
N ARG A 73 -23.97 11.97 10.28
CA ARG A 73 -23.06 11.09 11.05
C ARG A 73 -23.22 9.63 10.66
N GLN A 74 -24.45 9.16 10.45
CA GLN A 74 -24.70 7.79 9.99
C GLN A 74 -24.15 7.56 8.58
N ALA A 75 -24.37 8.49 7.66
CA ALA A 75 -23.84 8.41 6.31
C ALA A 75 -22.31 8.42 6.29
N ALA A 76 -21.68 9.27 7.12
CA ALA A 76 -20.24 9.31 7.29
C ALA A 76 -19.70 7.99 7.86
N GLY A 77 -20.35 7.43 8.88
CA GLY A 77 -20.00 6.12 9.45
C GLY A 77 -20.04 5.01 8.41
N ALA A 78 -21.13 4.93 7.64
CA ALA A 78 -21.28 3.94 6.57
C ALA A 78 -20.27 4.13 5.43
N ALA A 79 -19.86 5.36 5.15
CA ALA A 79 -18.82 5.66 4.16
C ALA A 79 -17.43 5.23 4.65
N ILE A 80 -17.12 5.48 5.93
CA ILE A 80 -15.86 5.05 6.57
C ILE A 80 -15.77 3.52 6.57
N GLU A 81 -16.85 2.82 6.93
CA GLU A 81 -16.88 1.36 6.92
C GLU A 81 -16.66 0.80 5.51
N ARG A 82 -17.34 1.37 4.49
CA ARG A 82 -17.12 0.99 3.09
C ARG A 82 -15.70 1.26 2.61
N ALA A 83 -15.10 2.37 3.04
CA ALA A 83 -13.72 2.69 2.72
C ALA A 83 -12.75 1.68 3.36
N ALA A 84 -12.93 1.35 4.65
CA ALA A 84 -12.11 0.36 5.35
C ALA A 84 -12.17 -1.03 4.66
N VAL A 85 -13.38 -1.49 4.29
CA VAL A 85 -13.54 -2.76 3.55
C VAL A 85 -12.88 -2.70 2.17
N ALA A 86 -12.97 -1.56 1.47
CA ALA A 86 -12.33 -1.40 0.17
C ALA A 86 -10.80 -1.40 0.28
N GLU A 87 -10.24 -0.72 1.30
CA GLU A 87 -8.81 -0.70 1.60
C GLU A 87 -8.28 -2.10 1.96
N GLU A 88 -9.01 -2.85 2.79
CA GLU A 88 -8.66 -4.23 3.13
C GLU A 88 -8.63 -5.13 1.88
N ARG A 89 -9.65 -5.05 1.03
CA ARG A 89 -9.71 -5.81 -0.23
C ARG A 89 -8.58 -5.42 -1.18
N ALA A 90 -8.25 -4.12 -1.26
CA ALA A 90 -7.13 -3.65 -2.07
C ALA A 90 -5.79 -4.18 -1.54
N ALA A 91 -5.59 -4.19 -0.21
CA ALA A 91 -4.40 -4.75 0.41
C ALA A 91 -4.24 -6.25 0.12
N ILE A 92 -5.32 -7.02 0.24
CA ILE A 92 -5.32 -8.46 -0.09
C ILE A 92 -5.02 -8.69 -1.58
N ALA A 93 -5.65 -7.91 -2.47
CA ALA A 93 -5.40 -8.01 -3.91
C ALA A 93 -3.95 -7.69 -4.26
N ASN A 94 -3.36 -6.67 -3.63
CA ASN A 94 -1.96 -6.29 -3.83
C ASN A 94 -1.01 -7.39 -3.34
N GLN A 95 -1.25 -7.99 -2.17
CA GLN A 95 -0.45 -9.11 -1.67
C GLN A 95 -0.51 -10.31 -2.62
N LYS A 96 -1.69 -10.64 -3.15
CA LYS A 96 -1.86 -11.72 -4.13
C LYS A 96 -1.13 -11.41 -5.44
N ALA A 97 -1.25 -10.19 -5.95
CA ALA A 97 -0.57 -9.76 -7.17
C ALA A 97 0.95 -9.84 -7.03
N GLU A 98 1.50 -9.43 -5.88
CA GLU A 98 2.93 -9.53 -5.60
C GLU A 98 3.39 -10.99 -5.51
N ALA A 99 2.62 -11.85 -4.83
CA ALA A 99 2.92 -13.28 -4.78
C ALA A 99 2.92 -13.92 -6.18
N GLU A 100 1.95 -13.58 -7.04
CA GLU A 100 1.91 -14.02 -8.43
C GLU A 100 3.07 -13.46 -9.25
N HIS A 101 3.45 -12.19 -9.03
CA HIS A 101 4.60 -11.56 -9.69
C HIS A 101 5.89 -12.31 -9.34
N ILE A 102 6.13 -12.54 -8.05
CA ILE A 102 7.29 -13.30 -7.57
C ILE A 102 7.30 -14.72 -8.16
N ALA A 103 6.15 -15.40 -8.18
CA ALA A 103 6.04 -16.74 -8.77
C ALA A 103 6.35 -16.73 -10.27
N ARG A 104 5.86 -15.74 -11.01
CA ARG A 104 6.16 -15.56 -12.45
C ARG A 104 7.63 -15.27 -12.69
N VAL A 105 8.26 -14.41 -11.90
CA VAL A 105 9.68 -14.09 -12.01
C VAL A 105 10.54 -15.33 -11.72
N LYS A 106 10.19 -16.10 -10.68
CA LYS A 106 10.85 -17.38 -10.39
C LYS A 106 10.72 -18.37 -11.54
N LEU A 107 9.52 -18.51 -12.12
CA LEU A 107 9.28 -19.38 -13.27
C LEU A 107 10.06 -18.92 -14.50
N ALA A 108 10.02 -17.62 -14.82
CA ALA A 108 10.76 -17.03 -15.93
C ALA A 108 12.27 -17.26 -15.77
N SER A 109 12.80 -17.09 -14.55
CA SER A 109 14.20 -17.34 -14.24
C SER A 109 14.58 -18.84 -14.30
N ALA A 110 13.62 -19.73 -14.04
CA ALA A 110 13.82 -21.17 -14.15
C ALA A 110 13.88 -21.65 -15.60
N ILE A 111 13.06 -21.06 -16.49
CA ILE A 111 12.99 -21.43 -17.92
C ILE A 111 13.92 -20.60 -18.82
N ALA A 112 14.49 -19.50 -18.31
CA ALA A 112 15.40 -18.65 -19.07
C ALA A 112 16.60 -19.47 -19.58
N PRO A 113 16.98 -19.33 -20.87
CA PRO A 113 18.16 -19.98 -21.41
C PRO A 113 19.39 -19.63 -20.59
N ARG A 114 20.18 -20.66 -20.22
CA ARG A 114 21.44 -20.44 -19.52
C ARG A 114 22.44 -19.80 -20.49
N SER A 115 23.18 -18.81 -20.01
CA SER A 115 24.22 -18.13 -20.78
C SER A 115 25.33 -17.69 -19.86
N LEU A 116 26.56 -17.72 -20.35
CA LEU A 116 27.73 -17.12 -19.76
C LEU A 116 27.83 -15.65 -20.19
N ALA A 117 28.25 -14.79 -19.28
CA ALA A 117 28.66 -13.42 -19.61
C ALA A 117 30.00 -13.43 -20.36
N ILE A 118 30.25 -12.41 -21.17
CA ILE A 118 31.51 -12.30 -21.94
C ILE A 118 32.74 -12.33 -21.03
N SER A 119 32.68 -11.68 -19.86
CA SER A 119 33.76 -11.73 -18.86
C SER A 119 34.02 -13.15 -18.36
N GLN A 120 32.95 -13.92 -18.07
CA GLN A 120 33.06 -15.31 -17.62
C GLN A 120 33.69 -16.21 -18.70
N ILE A 121 33.35 -15.98 -19.97
CA ILE A 121 33.97 -16.70 -21.09
C ILE A 121 35.48 -16.44 -21.11
N ARG A 122 35.91 -15.18 -21.01
CA ARG A 122 37.34 -14.83 -21.00
C ARG A 122 38.07 -15.44 -19.81
N GLU A 123 37.49 -15.38 -18.62
CA GLU A 123 38.07 -16.00 -17.44
C GLU A 123 38.22 -17.52 -17.60
N ILE A 124 37.24 -18.21 -18.20
CA ILE A 124 37.34 -19.64 -18.51
C ILE A 124 38.51 -19.88 -19.47
N VAL A 125 38.60 -19.10 -20.55
CA VAL A 125 39.68 -19.22 -21.54
C VAL A 125 41.04 -19.03 -20.87
N ASP A 126 41.21 -17.98 -20.06
CA ASP A 126 42.47 -17.65 -19.40
C ASP A 126 42.86 -18.70 -18.34
N GLU A 127 41.90 -19.25 -17.59
CA GLU A 127 42.14 -20.34 -16.64
C GLU A 127 42.55 -21.65 -17.34
N LEU A 128 42.04 -21.89 -18.55
CA LEU A 128 42.28 -23.13 -19.29
C LEU A 128 43.50 -23.10 -20.21
N ARG A 129 43.92 -21.92 -20.66
CA ARG A 129 45.07 -21.75 -21.55
C ARG A 129 46.36 -22.45 -21.05
N PRO A 130 46.72 -22.44 -19.74
CA PRO A 130 47.94 -23.10 -19.26
C PRO A 130 47.92 -24.63 -19.35
N VAL A 131 46.74 -25.24 -19.43
CA VAL A 131 46.55 -26.69 -19.47
C VAL A 131 46.04 -27.18 -20.82
N ALA A 132 45.77 -26.25 -21.75
CA ALA A 132 45.23 -26.56 -23.05
C ALA A 132 46.27 -27.27 -23.92
N ASN A 133 45.85 -28.37 -24.53
CA ASN A 133 46.64 -29.13 -25.50
C ASN A 133 45.71 -29.61 -26.62
N ALA A 134 46.14 -29.46 -27.87
CA ALA A 134 45.43 -29.92 -29.05
C ALA A 134 45.27 -31.45 -29.11
N ASP A 135 46.14 -32.22 -28.44
CA ASP A 135 46.03 -33.68 -28.32
C ASP A 135 44.90 -34.12 -27.38
N ILE A 136 44.38 -33.21 -26.56
CA ILE A 136 43.23 -33.48 -25.70
C ILE A 136 41.97 -33.22 -26.50
N HIS A 137 41.35 -34.31 -26.97
CA HIS A 137 40.10 -34.26 -27.69
C HIS A 137 38.91 -34.13 -26.72
N ILE A 138 38.06 -33.14 -26.97
CA ILE A 138 36.87 -32.86 -26.19
C ILE A 138 35.64 -32.91 -27.10
N THR A 139 34.60 -33.62 -26.69
CA THR A 139 33.28 -33.61 -27.31
C THR A 139 32.31 -32.85 -26.41
N VAL A 140 31.74 -31.77 -26.93
CA VAL A 140 30.65 -31.04 -26.29
C VAL A 140 29.33 -31.54 -26.88
N GLU A 141 28.54 -32.22 -26.06
CA GLU A 141 27.23 -32.73 -26.43
C GLU A 141 26.14 -31.72 -26.06
N ILE A 142 25.32 -31.34 -27.04
CA ILE A 142 24.22 -30.40 -26.85
C ILE A 142 22.88 -31.04 -27.20
N SER A 143 21.84 -30.62 -26.49
CA SER A 143 20.45 -30.85 -26.89
C SER A 143 19.95 -29.65 -27.70
N LEU A 144 19.11 -29.88 -28.70
CA LEU A 144 18.35 -28.81 -29.34
C LEU A 144 17.32 -28.28 -28.32
N GLY A 145 17.43 -27.00 -27.97
CA GLY A 145 16.61 -26.37 -26.93
C GLY A 145 17.31 -25.21 -26.21
N ASN A 146 16.87 -24.90 -24.99
CA ASN A 146 17.38 -23.79 -24.18
C ASN A 146 18.81 -24.01 -23.66
N SER A 147 19.32 -25.26 -23.73
CA SER A 147 20.69 -25.59 -23.33
C SER A 147 21.74 -25.44 -24.44
N GLY A 148 21.32 -25.40 -25.71
CA GLY A 148 22.21 -25.34 -26.86
C GLY A 148 23.08 -24.09 -26.87
N GLY A 149 22.53 -22.93 -26.48
CA GLY A 149 23.27 -21.67 -26.41
C GLY A 149 24.47 -21.73 -25.45
N LEU A 150 24.26 -22.26 -24.24
CA LEU A 150 25.35 -22.47 -23.27
C LEU A 150 26.38 -23.47 -23.80
N GLY A 151 25.93 -24.56 -24.42
CA GLY A 151 26.84 -25.56 -25.00
C GLY A 151 27.75 -24.98 -26.09
N ILE A 152 27.21 -24.12 -26.95
CA ILE A 152 27.99 -23.39 -27.96
C ILE A 152 29.00 -22.44 -27.32
N GLN A 153 28.63 -21.74 -26.24
CA GLN A 153 29.54 -20.86 -25.52
C GLN A 153 30.70 -21.64 -24.87
N ILE A 154 30.42 -22.79 -24.27
CA ILE A 154 31.44 -23.69 -23.71
C ILE A 154 32.34 -24.24 -24.83
N TYR A 155 31.77 -24.68 -25.95
CA TYR A 155 32.51 -25.12 -27.13
C TYR A 155 33.49 -24.04 -27.60
N ASN A 156 33.02 -22.79 -27.75
CA ASN A 156 33.85 -21.68 -28.20
C ASN A 156 34.96 -21.36 -27.19
N ALA A 157 34.66 -21.34 -25.89
CA ALA A 157 35.66 -21.08 -24.85
C ALA A 157 36.77 -22.14 -24.83
N LEU A 158 36.42 -23.43 -24.94
CA LEU A 158 37.39 -24.52 -24.97
C LEU A 158 38.25 -24.48 -26.24
N LYS A 159 37.64 -24.16 -27.38
CA LYS A 159 38.35 -24.00 -28.66
C LYS A 159 39.32 -22.81 -28.61
N GLU A 160 38.90 -21.69 -28.04
CA GLU A 160 39.72 -20.49 -27.87
C GLU A 160 40.86 -20.70 -26.88
N ALA A 161 40.66 -21.55 -25.85
CA ALA A 161 41.72 -21.93 -24.93
C ALA A 161 42.83 -22.77 -25.59
N GLY A 162 42.53 -23.47 -26.70
CA GLY A 162 43.49 -24.25 -27.48
C GLY A 162 43.26 -25.76 -27.52
N PHE A 163 42.10 -26.25 -27.06
CA PHE A 163 41.75 -27.68 -27.12
C PHE A 163 41.24 -28.09 -28.51
N SER A 164 41.36 -29.38 -28.83
CA SER A 164 40.66 -29.98 -29.98
C SER A 164 39.21 -30.30 -29.59
N VAL A 165 38.27 -29.43 -29.96
CA VAL A 165 36.86 -29.56 -29.56
C VAL A 165 35.95 -29.91 -30.75
N GLN A 166 35.07 -30.89 -30.55
CA GLN A 166 33.98 -31.24 -31.45
C GLN A 166 32.64 -30.93 -30.80
N LEU A 167 31.67 -30.48 -31.60
CA LEU A 167 30.30 -30.29 -31.18
C LEU A 167 29.48 -31.49 -31.69
N GLN A 168 28.72 -32.13 -30.80
CA GLN A 168 27.86 -33.25 -31.12
C GLN A 168 26.45 -32.95 -30.65
N GLU A 169 25.46 -33.13 -31.52
CA GLU A 169 24.07 -33.09 -31.12
C GLU A 169 23.67 -34.45 -30.52
N ALA A 170 23.06 -34.42 -29.34
CA ALA A 170 22.55 -35.61 -28.66
C ALA A 170 21.03 -35.48 -28.49
N SER A 171 20.29 -36.54 -28.85
CA SER A 171 18.82 -36.56 -28.78
C SER A 171 18.28 -36.40 -27.36
N ARG A 172 19.04 -36.82 -26.34
CA ARG A 172 18.78 -36.56 -24.93
C ARG A 172 20.08 -36.42 -24.16
N VAL A 173 20.28 -35.27 -23.51
CA VAL A 173 21.29 -35.10 -22.46
C VAL A 173 20.58 -35.16 -21.12
N LEU A 174 20.95 -36.13 -20.28
CA LEU A 174 20.23 -36.45 -19.03
C LEU A 174 20.47 -35.45 -17.88
N TYR A 175 21.49 -34.60 -18.00
CA TYR A 175 21.95 -33.69 -16.93
C TYR A 175 22.10 -32.26 -17.44
N GLU A 176 21.96 -31.27 -16.54
CA GLU A 176 22.12 -29.85 -16.91
C GLU A 176 23.52 -29.59 -17.49
N THR A 177 24.56 -29.97 -16.75
CA THR A 177 25.94 -29.98 -17.23
C THR A 177 26.66 -31.13 -16.55
N SER A 178 27.29 -32.00 -17.34
CA SER A 178 28.10 -33.10 -16.84
C SER A 178 29.41 -33.21 -17.60
N ILE A 179 30.45 -33.69 -16.91
CA ILE A 179 31.77 -33.88 -17.48
C ILE A 179 32.31 -35.27 -17.13
N GLY A 180 33.02 -35.90 -18.06
CA GLY A 180 33.75 -37.14 -17.82
C GLY A 180 34.74 -37.41 -18.93
N GLY A 181 35.64 -38.36 -18.71
CA GLY A 181 36.73 -38.64 -19.63
C GLY A 181 37.60 -39.77 -19.11
N PRO A 182 38.59 -40.21 -19.89
CA PRO A 182 39.49 -41.29 -19.49
C PRO A 182 40.41 -40.84 -18.35
N LEU A 183 40.90 -41.81 -17.57
CA LEU A 183 41.77 -41.57 -16.42
C LEU A 183 43.08 -40.86 -16.83
N GLU A 184 43.59 -41.13 -18.02
CA GLU A 184 44.78 -40.46 -18.59
C GLU A 184 44.59 -38.95 -18.77
N SER A 185 43.34 -38.48 -18.90
CA SER A 185 43.00 -37.06 -19.05
C SER A 185 42.58 -36.40 -17.73
N ILE A 186 42.82 -37.04 -16.56
CA ILE A 186 42.30 -36.58 -15.27
C ILE A 186 42.74 -35.16 -14.89
N ASN A 187 43.96 -34.76 -15.25
CA ASN A 187 44.45 -33.40 -14.97
C ASN A 187 43.67 -32.34 -15.76
N ALA A 188 43.43 -32.61 -17.04
CA ALA A 188 42.63 -31.73 -17.90
C ALA A 188 41.16 -31.72 -17.47
N LEU A 189 40.60 -32.88 -17.12
CA LEU A 189 39.24 -33.00 -16.56
C LEU A 189 39.08 -32.15 -15.31
N ASN A 190 40.02 -32.22 -14.37
CA ASN A 190 39.98 -31.45 -13.13
C ASN A 190 40.07 -29.94 -13.41
N ALA A 191 40.94 -29.51 -14.33
CA ALA A 191 41.07 -28.11 -14.70
C ALA A 191 39.79 -27.58 -15.38
N ILE A 192 39.22 -28.34 -16.33
CA ILE A 192 37.97 -27.99 -17.00
C ILE A 192 36.81 -27.95 -15.99
N SER A 193 36.71 -28.95 -15.12
CA SER A 193 35.71 -29.00 -14.07
C SER A 193 35.83 -27.80 -13.11
N ALA A 194 37.04 -27.41 -12.73
CA ALA A 194 37.27 -26.25 -11.87
C ALA A 194 36.92 -24.92 -12.56
N ALA A 195 37.33 -24.74 -13.82
CA ALA A 195 37.08 -23.52 -14.57
C ALA A 195 35.58 -23.32 -14.88
N LEU A 196 34.91 -24.39 -15.31
CA LEU A 196 33.48 -24.37 -15.60
C LEU A 196 32.64 -24.37 -14.33
N GLY A 197 32.98 -25.16 -13.31
CA GLY A 197 32.20 -25.33 -12.09
C GLY A 197 32.01 -24.05 -11.27
N LYS A 198 32.91 -23.07 -11.42
CA LYS A 198 32.75 -21.73 -10.83
C LYS A 198 31.59 -20.93 -11.46
N ARG A 199 31.18 -21.25 -12.69
CA ARG A 199 30.32 -20.41 -13.54
C ARG A 199 29.09 -21.16 -14.06
N VAL A 200 29.18 -22.47 -14.17
CA VAL A 200 28.13 -23.38 -14.63
C VAL A 200 27.94 -24.47 -13.58
N PRO A 201 26.71 -24.71 -13.09
CA PRO A 201 26.46 -25.78 -12.14
C PRO A 201 26.70 -27.15 -12.82
N ILE A 202 27.72 -27.87 -12.37
CA ILE A 202 28.00 -29.25 -12.79
C ILE A 202 27.19 -30.18 -11.90
N MET A 203 26.21 -30.87 -12.47
CA MET A 203 25.23 -31.70 -11.72
C MET A 203 25.50 -33.21 -11.79
N GLY A 204 26.38 -33.65 -12.68
CA GLY A 204 26.76 -35.06 -12.78
C GLY A 204 28.19 -35.23 -13.27
N LEU A 205 28.85 -36.29 -12.81
CA LEU A 205 30.02 -36.81 -13.51
C LEU A 205 29.52 -37.83 -14.54
N ILE A 206 29.98 -37.73 -15.79
CA ILE A 206 29.75 -38.79 -16.80
C ILE A 206 30.55 -40.06 -16.40
N GLY A 207 31.46 -39.95 -15.44
CA GLY A 207 32.30 -41.04 -14.92
C GLY A 207 33.66 -41.12 -15.63
N ILE A 208 34.45 -42.13 -15.26
CA ILE A 208 35.69 -42.47 -15.97
C ILE A 208 35.28 -43.19 -17.26
N LEU A 209 35.68 -42.65 -18.40
CA LEU A 209 35.42 -43.23 -19.71
C LEU A 209 36.54 -44.22 -20.10
N PRO A 210 36.31 -45.12 -21.08
CA PRO A 210 37.33 -46.04 -21.58
C PRO A 210 38.61 -45.31 -22.04
N PRO A 211 39.79 -45.94 -21.95
CA PRO A 211 41.03 -45.35 -22.47
C PRO A 211 40.90 -44.92 -23.93
N ASN A 212 41.60 -43.86 -24.31
CA ASN A 212 41.57 -43.21 -25.63
C ASN A 212 40.22 -42.61 -26.04
N SER A 213 39.26 -42.47 -25.12
CA SER A 213 38.02 -41.74 -25.40
C SER A 213 38.22 -40.23 -25.23
N PRO A 214 37.52 -39.38 -26.01
CA PRO A 214 37.55 -37.94 -25.78
C PRO A 214 36.92 -37.60 -24.43
N ILE A 215 37.34 -36.49 -23.83
CA ILE A 215 36.60 -35.88 -22.72
C ILE A 215 35.20 -35.53 -23.25
N ARG A 216 34.15 -35.93 -22.53
CA ARG A 216 32.77 -35.60 -22.85
C ARG A 216 32.26 -34.54 -21.88
N ILE A 217 31.67 -33.49 -22.45
CA ILE A 217 30.94 -32.46 -21.71
C ILE A 217 29.52 -32.44 -22.26
N ALA A 218 28.55 -32.89 -21.48
CA ALA A 218 27.17 -32.89 -21.92
C ALA A 218 26.42 -31.71 -21.30
N VAL A 219 25.72 -30.94 -22.13
CA VAL A 219 24.98 -29.73 -21.74
C VAL A 219 23.51 -29.90 -22.08
N GLY A 220 22.76 -30.42 -21.11
CA GLY A 220 21.35 -30.70 -21.24
C GLY A 220 20.44 -29.61 -20.70
N GLU A 221 19.14 -29.85 -20.84
CA GLU A 221 18.13 -28.96 -20.32
C GLU A 221 18.22 -28.82 -18.80
N ARG A 222 17.81 -27.66 -18.31
CA ARG A 222 17.68 -27.46 -16.87
C ARG A 222 16.59 -28.40 -16.38
N LEU A 223 16.91 -29.31 -15.47
CA LEU A 223 15.88 -30.11 -14.82
C LEU A 223 15.05 -29.12 -14.01
N MET A 224 13.76 -28.98 -14.33
CA MET A 224 12.84 -28.20 -13.52
C MET A 224 12.85 -28.83 -12.13
N ARG A 225 13.66 -28.27 -11.22
CA ARG A 225 13.53 -28.54 -9.80
C ARG A 225 12.08 -28.27 -9.45
N GLU A 226 11.48 -29.17 -8.67
CA GLU A 226 10.14 -28.97 -8.13
C GLU A 226 10.02 -27.50 -7.73
N LEU A 227 9.08 -26.78 -8.37
CA LEU A 227 8.80 -25.40 -8.02
C LEU A 227 8.72 -25.35 -6.49
N PRO A 228 9.45 -24.45 -5.81
CA PRO A 228 9.39 -24.38 -4.36
C PRO A 228 7.91 -24.34 -3.97
N LYS A 229 7.45 -25.40 -3.30
CA LYS A 229 6.08 -25.47 -2.83
C LYS A 229 5.92 -24.31 -1.87
N ASN A 230 4.95 -23.44 -2.18
CA ASN A 230 4.60 -22.27 -1.40
C ASN A 230 4.40 -22.64 0.08
#